data_AF-A0A925X7P1-F1
#
_entry.id   AF-A0A925X7P1-F1
#
_cell.length_a   1.000
_cell.length_b   1.000
_cell.length_c   1.000
_cell.angle_alpha   90.00
_cell.angle_beta   90.00
_cell.angle_gamma   90.00
#
_symmetry.space_group_name_H-M   'P 1'
#
loop_
_entity.id
_entity.type
_entity.pdbx_description
1 polymer ?
#
loop_
_entity_poly.entity_id
_entity_poly.type
_entity_poly.pdbx_seq_one_letter_code
_entity_poly.pdbx_strand_id
1 'polypeptide(L)'
;QPCGSCGYNLRGLPPGVGCPECGSRFGWNVGEEPIPWEEDENAPLSFFRTAFMAIARSHDLAKNVRRPYRLDLAAAKRFRRIAMLIAIPPLCMIVWMITATATSPTIAWWSLPMDAVAITVWLNMMVDSAGFYFRDKVSARVLPRVQTLIHYTTAPLLLVPLHLAALMVTLRAPINGSAVNCSLAIAQHLALLLATISIGAPLFAWLLFESVSITALGAFTIAFARMIAFAGMAVVLLVAVPAMMALIVYRLVS
;
A
#
# COMPACT_ATOMS: atom_id res chain seq x y z
N GLN A 1 10.67 -7.61 32.16
CA GLN A 1 10.53 -7.96 30.74
C GLN A 1 11.81 -7.54 30.05
N PRO A 2 12.28 -8.22 29.00
CA PRO A 2 13.48 -7.80 28.28
C PRO A 2 13.30 -6.38 27.70
N CYS A 3 14.31 -5.53 27.82
CA CYS A 3 14.37 -4.19 27.25
C CYS A 3 14.23 -4.28 25.74
N GLY A 4 13.38 -3.43 25.14
CA GLY A 4 13.18 -3.43 23.70
C GLY A 4 14.42 -3.06 22.88
N SER A 5 15.40 -2.38 23.49
CA SER A 5 16.65 -1.97 22.84
C SER A 5 17.75 -3.05 22.94
N CYS A 6 18.08 -3.50 24.15
CA CYS A 6 19.22 -4.41 24.37
C CYS A 6 18.84 -5.81 24.85
N GLY A 7 17.55 -6.10 25.07
CA GLY A 7 17.09 -7.39 25.57
C GLY A 7 17.30 -7.62 27.09
N TYR A 8 17.92 -6.67 27.80
CA TYR A 8 18.17 -6.77 29.25
C TYR A 8 16.87 -6.96 30.04
N ASN A 9 16.82 -7.91 30.95
CA ASN A 9 15.59 -8.15 31.71
C ASN A 9 15.30 -7.02 32.71
N LEU A 10 14.35 -6.16 32.38
CA LEU A 10 13.86 -5.06 33.22
C LEU A 10 12.93 -5.52 34.36
N ARG A 11 12.90 -6.82 34.74
CA ARG A 11 12.12 -7.23 35.92
C ARG A 11 12.80 -6.68 37.18
N GLY A 12 12.02 -6.04 38.05
CA GLY A 12 12.50 -5.50 39.33
C GLY A 12 12.96 -4.04 39.29
N LEU A 13 12.94 -3.39 38.13
CA LEU A 13 13.19 -1.94 38.03
C LEU A 13 11.88 -1.14 38.23
N PRO A 14 11.93 0.02 38.91
CA PRO A 14 10.76 0.89 39.03
C PRO A 14 10.27 1.37 37.66
N PRO A 15 8.96 1.59 37.47
CA PRO A 15 8.43 2.13 36.22
C PRO A 15 9.05 3.50 35.90
N GLY A 16 9.43 3.72 34.64
CA GLY A 16 10.03 4.97 34.16
C GLY A 16 11.55 5.07 34.31
N VAL A 17 12.21 4.09 34.93
CA VAL A 17 13.67 4.06 35.01
C VAL A 17 14.25 3.52 33.71
N GLY A 18 15.24 4.24 33.15
CA GLY A 18 15.92 3.83 31.93
C GLY A 18 16.61 2.48 32.08
N CYS A 19 16.78 1.76 30.97
CA CYS A 19 17.50 0.50 30.98
C CYS A 19 18.94 0.72 31.48
N PRO A 20 19.41 -0.01 32.50
CA PRO A 20 20.74 0.20 33.07
C PRO A 20 21.86 -0.20 32.10
N GLU A 21 21.62 -1.14 31.18
CA GLU A 21 22.60 -1.58 30.19
C GLU A 21 22.81 -0.57 29.07
N CYS A 22 21.72 -0.14 28.43
CA CYS A 22 21.81 0.66 27.21
C CYS A 22 21.35 2.11 27.39
N GLY A 23 21.05 2.53 28.62
CA GLY A 23 20.57 3.87 28.96
C GLY A 23 19.21 4.24 28.33
N SER A 24 18.53 3.30 27.65
CA SER A 24 17.31 3.64 26.93
C SER A 24 16.20 3.95 27.91
N ARG A 25 15.70 5.20 27.88
CA ARG A 25 14.48 5.59 28.61
C ARG A 25 13.22 4.89 28.08
N PHE A 26 13.30 4.26 26.91
CA PHE A 26 12.24 3.50 26.26
C PHE A 26 11.98 2.10 26.88
N GLY A 27 12.20 1.95 28.18
CA GLY A 27 11.66 0.83 28.95
C GLY A 27 10.20 1.12 29.23
N TRP A 28 9.30 0.64 28.37
CA TRP A 28 7.87 0.94 28.33
C TRP A 28 7.52 2.38 27.91
N ASN A 29 6.99 2.51 26.70
CA ASN A 29 6.00 3.54 26.42
C ASN A 29 4.64 2.86 26.55
N VAL A 30 3.99 2.95 27.71
CA VAL A 30 2.66 2.33 27.94
C VAL A 30 1.61 2.89 26.98
N GLY A 31 1.86 4.07 26.40
CA GLY A 31 1.03 4.67 25.34
C GLY A 31 1.35 4.20 23.92
N GLU A 32 2.27 3.25 23.72
CA GLU A 32 2.51 2.68 22.41
C GLU A 32 1.45 1.61 22.10
N GLU A 33 0.31 2.08 21.59
CA GLU A 33 -0.84 1.25 21.22
C GLU A 33 -0.42 0.12 20.27
N PRO A 34 -0.92 -1.12 20.47
CA PRO A 34 -0.81 -2.19 19.49
C PRO A 34 -1.53 -1.82 18.19
N ILE A 35 -1.26 -2.58 17.13
CA ILE A 35 -1.93 -2.37 15.85
C ILE A 35 -3.41 -2.75 16.06
N PRO A 36 -4.38 -1.83 15.89
CA PRO A 36 -5.77 -2.07 16.27
C PRO A 36 -6.37 -3.32 15.59
N TRP A 37 -5.96 -3.62 14.36
CA TRP A 37 -6.39 -4.80 13.62
C TRP A 37 -5.95 -6.12 14.25
N GLU A 38 -4.83 -6.15 14.99
CA GLU A 38 -4.35 -7.35 15.68
C GLU A 38 -5.10 -7.61 17.00
N GLU A 39 -5.71 -6.59 17.61
CA GLU A 39 -6.50 -6.75 18.83
C GLU A 39 -7.90 -7.32 18.56
N ASP A 40 -8.55 -6.80 17.52
CA ASP A 40 -9.90 -7.21 17.13
C ASP A 40 -10.06 -7.17 15.60
N GLU A 41 -9.76 -8.30 14.96
CA GLU A 41 -9.90 -8.48 13.51
C GLU A 41 -11.37 -8.45 13.05
N ASN A 42 -12.34 -8.68 13.94
CA ASN A 42 -13.75 -8.73 13.56
C ASN A 42 -14.40 -7.34 13.60
N ALA A 43 -13.79 -6.39 14.30
CA ALA A 43 -14.29 -5.02 14.35
C ALA A 43 -13.91 -4.24 13.08
N PRO A 44 -14.88 -3.76 12.28
CA PRO A 44 -14.58 -2.96 11.08
C PRO A 44 -13.87 -1.64 11.44
N LEU A 45 -14.12 -1.11 12.63
CA LEU A 45 -13.44 0.11 13.11
C LEU A 45 -11.92 -0.12 13.28
N SER A 46 -11.51 -1.32 13.70
CA SER A 46 -10.09 -1.69 13.83
C SER A 46 -9.37 -1.69 12.50
N PHE A 47 -10.05 -2.10 11.42
CA PHE A 47 -9.54 -2.00 10.05
C PHE A 47 -9.23 -0.55 9.68
N PHE A 48 -10.20 0.35 9.84
CA PHE A 48 -10.03 1.76 9.48
C PHE A 48 -9.03 2.49 10.39
N ARG A 49 -8.99 2.17 11.68
CA ARG A 49 -7.97 2.70 12.60
C ARG A 49 -6.56 2.27 12.20
N THR A 50 -6.40 1.02 11.78
CA THR A 50 -5.10 0.51 11.28
C THR A 50 -4.72 1.16 9.96
N ALA A 51 -5.66 1.32 9.04
CA ALA A 51 -5.44 2.05 7.80
C ALA A 51 -5.03 3.52 8.05
N PHE A 52 -5.73 4.20 8.96
CA PHE A 52 -5.41 5.55 9.35
C PHE A 52 -4.03 5.63 10.01
N MET A 53 -3.68 4.70 10.90
CA MET A 53 -2.35 4.60 11.50
C MET A 53 -1.29 4.40 10.40
N ALA A 54 -1.51 3.52 9.43
CA ALA A 54 -0.58 3.26 8.34
C ALA A 54 -0.36 4.48 7.43
N ILE A 55 -1.40 5.26 7.16
CA ILE A 55 -1.36 6.44 6.28
C ILE A 55 -0.86 7.68 7.02
N ALA A 56 -1.51 8.04 8.13
CA ALA A 56 -1.28 9.31 8.83
C ALA A 56 -0.21 9.22 9.92
N ARG A 57 0.00 8.03 10.50
CA ARG A 57 0.98 7.78 11.60
C ARG A 57 1.98 6.69 11.22
N SER A 58 2.43 6.73 9.97
CA SER A 58 3.28 5.69 9.37
C SER A 58 4.55 5.38 10.17
N HIS A 59 5.15 6.39 10.83
CA HIS A 59 6.29 6.18 11.72
C HIS A 59 5.95 5.33 12.94
N ASP A 60 4.81 5.57 13.58
CA ASP A 60 4.36 4.81 14.75
C ASP A 60 4.10 3.35 14.38
N LEU A 61 3.52 3.11 13.20
CA LEU A 61 3.39 1.75 12.67
C LEU A 61 4.77 1.11 12.45
N ALA A 62 5.72 1.81 11.84
CA ALA A 62 7.06 1.28 11.58
C ALA A 62 7.86 0.93 12.86
N LYS A 63 7.70 1.70 13.95
CA LYS A 63 8.33 1.42 15.26
C LYS A 63 7.98 0.03 15.80
N ASN A 64 6.84 -0.54 15.39
CA ASN A 64 6.45 -1.90 15.77
C ASN A 64 7.49 -2.96 15.37
N VAL A 65 8.37 -2.68 14.41
CA VAL A 65 9.43 -3.61 13.99
C VAL A 65 10.40 -3.95 15.14
N ARG A 66 10.61 -2.99 16.06
CA ARG A 66 11.52 -3.14 17.21
C ARG A 66 10.84 -3.79 18.41
N ARG A 67 9.50 -3.88 18.41
CA ARG A 67 8.76 -4.42 19.56
C ARG A 67 9.10 -5.89 19.79
N PRO A 68 9.29 -6.33 21.05
CA PRO A 68 9.56 -7.72 21.37
C PRO A 68 8.35 -8.64 21.13
N TYR A 69 7.14 -8.07 21.06
CA TYR A 69 5.90 -8.79 20.81
C TYR A 69 5.89 -9.44 19.41
N ARG A 70 5.21 -10.58 19.29
CA ARG A 70 5.05 -11.28 18.00
C ARG A 70 3.93 -10.60 17.23
N LEU A 71 4.27 -9.99 16.10
CA LEU A 71 3.27 -9.51 15.14
C LEU A 71 2.60 -10.71 14.47
N ASP A 72 1.29 -10.63 14.26
CA ASP A 72 0.53 -11.70 13.63
C ASP A 72 0.55 -11.57 12.10
N LEU A 73 1.31 -12.45 11.45
CA LEU A 73 1.40 -12.51 9.99
C LEU A 73 0.06 -12.87 9.34
N ALA A 74 -0.77 -13.70 9.98
CA ALA A 74 -2.07 -14.08 9.44
C ALA A 74 -3.03 -12.90 9.43
N ALA A 75 -3.09 -12.13 10.53
CA ALA A 75 -3.86 -10.90 10.65
C ALA A 75 -3.47 -9.90 9.55
N ALA A 76 -2.16 -9.65 9.39
CA ALA A 76 -1.66 -8.70 8.41
C ALA A 76 -1.97 -9.13 6.95
N LYS A 77 -1.88 -10.44 6.64
CA LYS A 77 -2.29 -10.98 5.33
C LYS A 77 -3.79 -10.80 5.06
N ARG A 78 -4.63 -10.97 6.08
CA ARG A 78 -6.08 -10.71 5.98
C ARG A 78 -6.35 -9.23 5.70
N PHE A 79 -5.69 -8.32 6.42
CA PHE A 79 -5.76 -6.88 6.14
C PHE A 79 -5.41 -6.55 4.69
N ARG A 80 -4.28 -7.06 4.19
CA ARG A 80 -3.87 -6.92 2.78
C ARG A 80 -4.95 -7.42 1.82
N ARG A 81 -5.52 -8.60 2.08
CA ARG A 81 -6.55 -9.19 1.22
C ARG A 81 -7.78 -8.28 1.13
N ILE A 82 -8.25 -7.75 2.26
CA ILE A 82 -9.40 -6.83 2.29
C ILE A 82 -9.08 -5.54 1.53
N ALA A 83 -7.90 -4.93 1.76
CA ALA A 83 -7.48 -3.73 1.04
C ALA A 83 -7.40 -3.93 -0.48
N MET A 84 -6.86 -5.08 -0.93
CA MET A 84 -6.83 -5.42 -2.36
C MET A 84 -8.24 -5.65 -2.92
N LEU A 85 -9.13 -6.34 -2.20
CA LEU A 85 -10.52 -6.55 -2.61
C LEU A 85 -11.30 -5.24 -2.75
N ILE A 86 -10.99 -4.23 -1.94
CA ILE A 86 -11.59 -2.88 -2.05
C ILE A 86 -11.06 -2.12 -3.27
N ALA A 87 -9.78 -2.28 -3.60
CA ALA A 87 -9.13 -1.53 -4.67
C ALA A 87 -9.36 -2.09 -6.08
N ILE A 88 -9.48 -3.41 -6.23
CA ILE A 88 -9.60 -4.06 -7.54
C ILE A 88 -10.87 -3.62 -8.30
N PRO A 89 -12.09 -3.68 -7.73
CA PRO A 89 -13.32 -3.36 -8.50
C PRO A 89 -13.35 -1.93 -9.06
N PRO A 90 -13.00 -0.87 -8.30
CA PRO A 90 -12.86 0.47 -8.84
C PRO A 90 -11.90 0.59 -10.02
N LEU A 91 -10.72 -0.05 -9.94
CA LEU A 91 -9.72 -0.02 -11.01
C LEU A 91 -10.23 -0.75 -12.25
N CYS A 92 -10.83 -1.93 -12.07
CA CYS A 92 -11.46 -2.67 -13.16
C CYS A 92 -12.54 -1.84 -13.85
N MET A 93 -13.39 -1.14 -13.09
CA MET A 93 -14.44 -0.28 -13.63
C MET A 93 -13.87 0.90 -14.43
N ILE A 94 -12.80 1.53 -13.96
CA ILE A 94 -12.14 2.65 -14.65
C ILE A 94 -11.50 2.17 -15.96
N VAL A 95 -10.73 1.09 -15.92
CA VAL A 95 -10.09 0.51 -17.12
C VAL A 95 -11.16 0.08 -18.12
N TRP A 96 -12.20 -0.63 -17.67
CA TRP A 96 -13.33 -1.01 -18.50
C TRP A 96 -13.98 0.20 -19.18
N MET A 97 -14.23 1.28 -18.42
CA MET A 97 -14.89 2.47 -18.97
C MET A 97 -14.01 3.16 -20.01
N ILE A 98 -12.72 3.33 -19.74
CA ILE A 98 -11.76 3.89 -20.70
C ILE A 98 -11.74 3.04 -21.99
N THR A 99 -11.61 1.71 -21.85
CA THR A 99 -11.60 0.79 -22.99
C THR A 99 -12.91 0.84 -23.79
N ALA A 100 -14.06 0.86 -23.10
CA ALA A 100 -15.37 0.95 -23.73
C ALA A 100 -15.55 2.26 -24.52
N THR A 101 -15.05 3.38 -23.98
CA THR A 101 -15.08 4.68 -24.67
C THR A 101 -14.12 4.76 -25.86
N ALA A 102 -12.98 4.08 -25.81
CA ALA A 102 -11.97 4.09 -26.86
C ALA A 102 -12.26 3.09 -27.99
N THR A 103 -13.02 2.04 -27.72
CA THR A 103 -13.28 0.94 -28.67
C THR A 103 -14.78 0.64 -28.78
N SER A 104 -15.29 -0.36 -28.07
CA SER A 104 -16.71 -0.67 -27.93
C SER A 104 -16.97 -1.38 -26.60
N PRO A 105 -18.21 -1.36 -26.07
CA PRO A 105 -18.57 -2.07 -24.84
C PRO A 105 -18.30 -3.57 -24.92
N THR A 106 -18.52 -4.18 -26.08
CA THR A 106 -18.29 -5.62 -26.31
C THR A 106 -16.81 -5.96 -26.11
N ILE A 107 -15.90 -5.21 -26.74
CA ILE A 107 -14.45 -5.42 -26.62
C ILE A 107 -13.99 -5.25 -25.17
N ALA A 108 -14.50 -4.22 -24.48
CA ALA A 108 -14.17 -3.96 -23.08
C ALA A 108 -14.58 -5.09 -22.14
N TRP A 109 -15.74 -5.73 -22.37
CA TRP A 109 -16.16 -6.90 -21.57
C TRP A 109 -15.24 -8.11 -21.79
N TRP A 110 -14.81 -8.34 -23.03
CA TRP A 110 -13.89 -9.43 -23.36
C TRP A 110 -12.45 -9.19 -22.89
N SER A 111 -12.00 -7.93 -22.76
CA SER A 111 -10.68 -7.60 -22.21
C SER A 111 -10.62 -7.65 -20.69
N LEU A 112 -11.78 -7.43 -20.01
CA LEU A 112 -11.87 -7.25 -18.56
C LEU A 112 -11.18 -8.34 -17.72
N PRO A 113 -11.26 -9.65 -18.03
CA PRO A 113 -10.58 -10.67 -17.23
C PRO A 113 -9.06 -10.50 -17.23
N MET A 114 -8.48 -10.17 -18.38
CA MET A 114 -7.02 -9.95 -18.50
C MET A 114 -6.61 -8.63 -17.84
N ASP A 115 -7.44 -7.60 -17.98
CA ASP A 115 -7.23 -6.31 -17.31
C ASP A 115 -7.25 -6.48 -15.77
N ALA A 116 -8.19 -7.28 -15.25
CA ALA A 116 -8.27 -7.61 -13.83
C ALA A 116 -7.04 -8.40 -13.33
N VAL A 117 -6.51 -9.32 -14.14
CA VAL A 117 -5.26 -10.02 -13.84
C VAL A 117 -4.08 -9.03 -13.81
N ALA A 118 -3.97 -8.14 -14.79
CA ALA A 118 -2.91 -7.14 -14.85
C ALA A 118 -2.94 -6.18 -13.64
N ILE A 119 -4.13 -5.70 -13.27
CA ILE A 119 -4.37 -4.90 -12.05
C ILE A 119 -3.92 -5.69 -10.80
N THR A 120 -4.34 -6.94 -10.69
CA THR A 120 -4.01 -7.79 -9.54
C THR A 120 -2.50 -8.03 -9.44
N VAL A 121 -1.82 -8.29 -10.56
CA VAL A 121 -0.36 -8.46 -10.62
C VAL A 121 0.34 -7.17 -10.18
N TRP A 122 -0.08 -6.02 -10.69
CA TRP A 122 0.49 -4.72 -10.31
C TRP A 122 0.35 -4.46 -8.81
N LEU A 123 -0.85 -4.66 -8.24
CA LEU A 123 -1.11 -4.46 -6.82
C LEU A 123 -0.27 -5.41 -5.94
N ASN A 124 -0.15 -6.69 -6.32
CA ASN A 124 0.69 -7.63 -5.58
C ASN A 124 2.17 -7.26 -5.69
N MET A 125 2.63 -6.84 -6.87
CA MET A 125 4.02 -6.41 -7.09
C MET A 125 4.41 -5.24 -6.20
N MET A 126 3.51 -4.27 -5.95
CA MET A 126 3.77 -3.15 -5.03
C MET A 126 4.14 -3.63 -3.61
N VAL A 127 3.50 -4.71 -3.14
CA VAL A 127 3.73 -5.26 -1.79
C VAL A 127 4.92 -6.21 -1.77
N ASP A 128 4.96 -7.17 -2.69
CA ASP A 128 5.92 -8.27 -2.63
C ASP A 128 7.34 -7.80 -2.96
N SER A 129 7.48 -6.80 -3.83
CA SER A 129 8.76 -6.20 -4.14
C SER A 129 9.41 -5.53 -2.93
N ALA A 130 8.62 -4.96 -2.00
CA ALA A 130 9.13 -4.44 -0.74
C ALA A 130 9.70 -5.59 0.11
N GLY A 131 8.99 -6.72 0.17
CA GLY A 131 9.44 -7.93 0.88
C GLY A 131 10.77 -8.46 0.37
N PHE A 132 10.96 -8.50 -0.96
CA PHE A 132 12.24 -8.91 -1.56
C PHE A 132 13.38 -7.96 -1.18
N TYR A 133 13.15 -6.65 -1.19
CA TYR A 133 14.18 -5.67 -0.81
C TYR A 133 14.68 -5.86 0.62
N PHE A 134 13.76 -6.07 1.57
CA PHE A 134 14.13 -6.23 2.98
C PHE A 134 14.82 -7.57 3.28
N ARG A 135 14.56 -8.61 2.49
CA ARG A 135 15.19 -9.93 2.66
C ARG A 135 16.72 -9.85 2.63
N ASP A 136 17.26 -8.97 1.81
CA ASP A 136 18.72 -8.84 1.61
C ASP A 136 19.34 -7.78 2.53
N LYS A 137 18.53 -6.99 3.24
CA LYS A 137 18.99 -5.81 4.00
C LYS A 137 18.78 -5.91 5.49
N VAL A 138 17.99 -6.88 5.96
CA VAL A 138 17.56 -6.99 7.36
C VAL A 138 18.03 -8.32 7.96
N SER A 139 18.41 -8.29 9.24
CA SER A 139 18.79 -9.52 9.96
C SER A 139 17.66 -10.54 10.02
N ALA A 140 18.00 -11.83 10.08
CA ALA A 140 17.02 -12.93 10.15
C ALA A 140 16.05 -12.81 11.34
N ARG A 141 16.45 -12.14 12.43
CA ARG A 141 15.59 -11.90 13.60
C ARG A 141 14.50 -10.85 13.34
N VAL A 142 14.80 -9.84 12.52
CA VAL A 142 13.93 -8.69 12.26
C VAL A 142 13.07 -8.91 11.01
N LEU A 143 13.54 -9.75 10.08
CA LEU A 143 12.86 -10.04 8.80
C LEU A 143 11.38 -10.47 8.95
N PRO A 144 10.97 -11.39 9.84
CA PRO A 144 9.57 -11.78 9.96
C PRO A 144 8.64 -10.64 10.37
N ARG A 145 9.16 -9.71 11.19
CA ARG A 145 8.39 -8.53 11.64
C ARG A 145 8.22 -7.54 10.50
N VAL A 146 9.29 -7.28 9.75
CA VAL A 146 9.24 -6.43 8.56
C VAL A 146 8.28 -7.02 7.53
N GLN A 147 8.34 -8.33 7.27
CA GLN A 147 7.40 -9.02 6.37
C GLN A 147 5.94 -8.84 6.81
N THR A 148 5.67 -8.89 8.11
CA THR A 148 4.33 -8.66 8.65
C THR A 148 3.89 -7.21 8.41
N LEU A 149 4.73 -6.23 8.73
CA LEU A 149 4.41 -4.81 8.58
C LEU A 149 4.26 -4.36 7.12
N ILE A 150 4.96 -5.00 6.18
CA ILE A 150 4.80 -4.74 4.75
C ILE A 150 3.36 -5.00 4.28
N HIS A 151 2.63 -5.94 4.88
CA HIS A 151 1.25 -6.15 4.48
C HIS A 151 0.33 -4.96 4.83
N TYR A 152 0.65 -4.17 5.85
CA TYR A 152 -0.08 -2.95 6.16
C TYR A 152 0.26 -1.78 5.22
N THR A 153 1.30 -1.90 4.38
CA THR A 153 1.62 -0.88 3.36
C THR A 153 0.59 -0.83 2.23
N THR A 154 -0.39 -1.75 2.20
CA THR A 154 -1.54 -1.67 1.30
C THR A 154 -2.61 -0.70 1.75
N ALA A 155 -2.51 -0.10 2.94
CA ALA A 155 -3.51 0.84 3.44
C ALA A 155 -3.87 1.99 2.46
N PRO A 156 -2.91 2.60 1.73
CA PRO A 156 -3.23 3.64 0.75
C PRO A 156 -4.17 3.16 -0.36
N LEU A 157 -4.23 1.85 -0.66
CA LEU A 157 -5.16 1.31 -1.65
C LEU A 157 -6.64 1.54 -1.29
N LEU A 158 -6.94 1.85 -0.03
CA LEU A 158 -8.29 2.23 0.40
C LEU A 158 -8.73 3.60 -0.12
N LEU A 159 -7.82 4.38 -0.70
CA LEU A 159 -8.12 5.64 -1.38
C LEU A 159 -8.55 5.42 -2.83
N VAL A 160 -8.35 4.23 -3.39
CA VAL A 160 -8.68 3.90 -4.78
C VAL A 160 -10.17 4.13 -5.13
N PRO A 161 -11.16 3.86 -4.25
CA PRO A 161 -12.55 4.24 -4.52
C PRO A 161 -12.77 5.73 -4.80
N LEU A 162 -11.88 6.63 -4.36
CA LEU A 162 -11.94 8.06 -4.74
C LEU A 162 -11.79 8.27 -6.24
N HIS A 163 -11.15 7.34 -6.95
CA HIS A 163 -11.10 7.38 -8.40
C HIS A 163 -12.49 7.22 -9.03
N LEU A 164 -13.40 6.42 -8.45
CA LEU A 164 -14.78 6.35 -8.95
C LEU A 164 -15.51 7.68 -8.78
N ALA A 165 -15.28 8.37 -7.66
CA ALA A 165 -15.84 9.71 -7.46
C ALA A 165 -15.30 10.69 -8.52
N ALA A 166 -14.00 10.64 -8.82
CA ALA A 166 -13.40 11.45 -9.89
C ALA A 166 -13.98 11.10 -11.27
N LEU A 167 -14.19 9.82 -11.56
CA LEU A 167 -14.86 9.36 -12.78
C LEU A 167 -16.27 9.92 -12.90
N MET A 168 -17.06 9.90 -11.83
CA MET A 168 -18.41 10.46 -11.83
C MET A 168 -18.43 11.97 -12.07
N VAL A 169 -17.39 12.68 -11.61
CA VAL A 169 -17.22 14.13 -11.87
C VAL A 169 -16.86 14.38 -13.34
N THR A 170 -15.96 13.57 -13.94
CA THR A 170 -15.58 13.74 -15.35
C THR A 170 -16.71 13.43 -16.31
N LEU A 171 -17.53 12.42 -16.00
CA LEU A 171 -18.70 12.07 -16.81
C LEU A 171 -19.80 13.14 -16.78
N ARG A 172 -19.90 13.92 -15.70
CA ARG A 172 -20.92 14.96 -15.51
C ARG A 172 -20.59 16.30 -16.14
N ALA A 173 -19.42 16.47 -16.75
CA ALA A 173 -18.99 17.73 -17.34
C ALA A 173 -19.11 17.69 -18.89
N PRO A 174 -20.32 17.76 -19.49
CA PRO A 174 -20.47 17.98 -20.92
C PRO A 174 -20.15 19.44 -21.20
N ILE A 175 -18.87 19.78 -21.35
CA ILE A 175 -18.49 21.19 -21.50
C ILE A 175 -18.95 21.75 -22.85
N ASN A 176 -19.12 20.95 -23.92
CA ASN A 176 -19.57 21.47 -25.23
C ASN A 176 -20.13 20.41 -26.21
N GLY A 177 -20.81 19.37 -25.72
CA GLY A 177 -21.36 18.31 -26.60
C GLY A 177 -20.32 17.44 -27.31
N SER A 178 -19.03 17.64 -27.04
CA SER A 178 -17.95 16.75 -27.46
C SER A 178 -17.90 15.49 -26.60
N ALA A 179 -17.50 14.37 -27.20
CA ALA A 179 -17.20 13.12 -26.51
C ALA A 179 -16.39 13.36 -25.22
N VAL A 180 -16.58 12.49 -24.21
CA VAL A 180 -15.86 12.50 -22.93
C VAL A 180 -14.40 12.89 -23.16
N ASN A 181 -13.92 13.95 -22.51
CA ASN A 181 -12.53 14.40 -22.59
C ASN A 181 -11.62 13.34 -21.94
N CYS A 182 -11.33 12.27 -22.69
CA CYS A 182 -10.59 11.12 -22.21
C CYS A 182 -9.21 11.53 -21.66
N SER A 183 -8.59 12.54 -22.27
CA SER A 183 -7.33 13.13 -21.80
C SER A 183 -7.44 13.70 -20.38
N LEU A 184 -8.52 14.40 -20.05
CA LEU A 184 -8.75 14.95 -18.71
C LEU A 184 -9.03 13.84 -17.70
N ALA A 185 -9.85 12.84 -18.07
CA ALA A 185 -10.13 11.70 -17.19
C ALA A 185 -8.86 10.91 -16.89
N ILE A 186 -8.06 10.59 -17.91
CA ILE A 186 -6.76 9.92 -17.76
C ILE A 186 -5.84 10.74 -16.85
N ALA A 187 -5.73 12.06 -17.07
CA ALA A 187 -4.88 12.93 -16.25
C ALA A 187 -5.31 12.94 -14.77
N GLN A 188 -6.60 13.03 -14.49
CA GLN A 188 -7.12 13.01 -13.12
C GLN A 188 -6.88 11.65 -12.43
N HIS A 189 -7.12 10.54 -13.13
CA HIS A 189 -6.85 9.21 -12.58
C HIS A 189 -5.36 8.97 -12.36
N LEU A 190 -4.50 9.44 -13.27
CA LEU A 190 -3.05 9.35 -13.10
C LEU A 190 -2.60 10.18 -11.89
N ALA A 191 -3.11 11.40 -11.72
CA ALA A 191 -2.79 12.24 -10.58
C ALA A 191 -3.20 11.60 -9.24
N LEU A 192 -4.42 11.04 -9.17
CA LEU A 192 -4.89 10.31 -7.98
C LEU A 192 -4.09 9.04 -7.71
N LEU A 193 -3.68 8.32 -8.76
CA LEU A 193 -2.85 7.13 -8.64
C LEU A 193 -1.48 7.49 -8.06
N LEU A 194 -0.84 8.54 -8.60
CA LEU A 194 0.43 9.06 -8.10
C LEU A 194 0.31 9.54 -6.66
N ALA A 195 -0.78 10.23 -6.30
CA ALA A 195 -1.03 10.64 -4.91
C ALA A 195 -1.16 9.42 -3.99
N THR A 196 -1.93 8.41 -4.40
CA THR A 196 -2.13 7.17 -3.63
C THR A 196 -0.81 6.43 -3.40
N ILE A 197 0.02 6.29 -4.45
CA ILE A 197 1.35 5.69 -4.37
C ILE A 197 2.25 6.52 -3.45
N SER A 198 2.23 7.85 -3.57
CA SER A 198 3.05 8.77 -2.78
C SER A 198 2.72 8.72 -1.29
N ILE A 199 1.45 8.52 -0.93
CA ILE A 199 1.00 8.34 0.46
C ILE A 199 1.57 7.04 1.07
N GLY A 200 1.87 6.03 0.26
CA GLY A 200 2.55 4.81 0.72
C GLY A 200 4.05 4.98 0.98
N ALA A 201 4.69 6.00 0.40
CA ALA A 201 6.14 6.19 0.47
C ALA A 201 6.65 6.42 1.91
N PRO A 202 6.02 7.28 2.74
CA PRO A 202 6.45 7.50 4.12
C PRO A 202 6.50 6.22 4.94
N LEU A 203 5.51 5.33 4.82
CA LEU A 203 5.50 4.08 5.58
C LEU A 203 6.64 3.16 5.18
N PHE A 204 6.92 3.01 3.88
CA PHE A 204 8.08 2.25 3.44
C PHE A 204 9.41 2.89 3.88
N ALA A 205 9.52 4.22 3.81
CA ALA A 205 10.68 4.96 4.29
C ALA A 205 10.92 4.77 5.79
N TRP A 206 9.87 4.87 6.62
CA TRP A 206 10.00 4.65 8.05
C TRP A 206 10.32 3.20 8.38
N LEU A 207 9.76 2.22 7.66
CA LEU A 207 10.15 0.82 7.82
C LEU A 207 11.64 0.61 7.50
N LEU A 208 12.16 1.24 6.46
CA LEU A 208 13.60 1.22 6.13
C LEU A 208 14.45 1.84 7.23
N PHE A 209 14.06 3.04 7.69
CA PHE A 209 14.75 3.75 8.76
C PHE A 209 14.82 2.91 10.04
N GLU A 210 13.70 2.31 10.45
CA GLU A 210 13.60 1.56 11.69
C GLU A 210 14.32 0.20 11.63
N SER A 211 14.48 -0.40 10.44
CA SER A 211 15.02 -1.77 10.25
C SER A 211 16.44 -1.89 9.67
N VAL A 212 16.93 -0.91 8.89
CA VAL A 212 18.22 -0.98 8.17
C VAL A 212 19.28 0.00 8.71
N SER A 213 18.96 0.78 9.76
CA SER A 213 19.89 1.75 10.38
C SER A 213 20.48 2.78 9.39
N ILE A 214 19.70 3.16 8.37
CA ILE A 214 20.05 4.23 7.43
C ILE A 214 19.55 5.59 7.93
N THR A 215 20.10 6.69 7.41
CA THR A 215 19.57 8.02 7.70
C THR A 215 18.14 8.17 7.18
N ALA A 216 17.33 8.99 7.87
CA ALA A 216 15.94 9.24 7.44
C ALA A 216 15.88 9.72 5.99
N LEU A 217 16.73 10.69 5.63
CA LEU A 217 16.82 11.19 4.25
C LEU A 217 17.09 10.07 3.24
N GLY A 218 18.07 9.20 3.50
CA GLY A 218 18.38 8.07 2.62
C GLY A 218 17.20 7.10 2.48
N ALA A 219 16.47 6.85 3.57
CA ALA A 219 15.27 6.01 3.55
C ALA A 219 14.18 6.59 2.65
N PHE A 220 13.92 7.89 2.76
CA PHE A 220 12.93 8.59 1.92
C PHE A 220 13.35 8.63 0.45
N THR A 221 14.63 8.84 0.14
CA THR A 221 15.13 8.80 -1.24
C THR A 221 14.90 7.43 -1.88
N ILE A 222 15.23 6.35 -1.17
CA ILE A 222 15.02 4.97 -1.66
C ILE A 222 13.53 4.68 -1.83
N ALA A 223 12.69 5.08 -0.87
CA ALA A 223 11.25 4.91 -0.94
C ALA A 223 10.66 5.63 -2.17
N PHE A 224 11.06 6.87 -2.39
CA PHE A 224 10.58 7.69 -3.50
C PHE A 224 11.02 7.12 -4.86
N ALA A 225 12.28 6.71 -5.01
CA ALA A 225 12.77 6.07 -6.22
C ALA A 225 11.95 4.81 -6.59
N ARG A 226 11.56 4.02 -5.58
CA ARG A 226 10.68 2.86 -5.80
C ARG A 226 9.27 3.25 -6.21
N MET A 227 8.71 4.30 -5.60
CA MET A 227 7.40 4.81 -6.00
C MET A 227 7.36 5.25 -7.46
N ILE A 228 8.43 5.90 -7.95
CA ILE A 228 8.58 6.23 -9.38
C ILE A 228 8.59 4.95 -10.23
N ALA A 229 9.34 3.93 -9.83
CA ALA A 229 9.36 2.67 -10.55
C ALA A 229 7.97 2.00 -10.59
N PHE A 230 7.22 2.01 -9.48
CA PHE A 230 5.84 1.48 -9.47
C PHE A 230 4.88 2.29 -10.32
N ALA A 231 5.01 3.61 -10.34
CA ALA A 231 4.24 4.47 -11.23
C ALA A 231 4.52 4.13 -12.70
N GLY A 232 5.79 3.95 -13.07
CA GLY A 232 6.18 3.49 -14.41
C GLY A 232 5.59 2.13 -14.76
N MET A 233 5.64 1.16 -13.84
CA MET A 233 5.02 -0.15 -14.04
C MET A 233 3.49 -0.10 -14.10
N ALA A 234 2.86 0.84 -13.39
CA ALA A 234 1.42 1.08 -13.50
C ALA A 234 1.05 1.50 -14.92
N VAL A 235 1.84 2.37 -15.56
CA VAL A 235 1.59 2.76 -16.97
C VAL A 235 1.63 1.53 -17.88
N VAL A 236 2.62 0.65 -17.70
CA VAL A 236 2.72 -0.58 -18.50
C VAL A 236 1.51 -1.50 -18.25
N LEU A 237 1.21 -1.81 -16.99
CA LEU A 237 0.20 -2.82 -16.64
C LEU A 237 -1.25 -2.32 -16.73
N LEU A 238 -1.49 -1.02 -16.53
CA LEU A 238 -2.84 -0.43 -16.50
C LEU A 238 -3.21 0.30 -17.79
N VAL A 239 -2.24 0.56 -18.69
CA VAL A 239 -2.50 1.24 -19.97
C VAL A 239 -2.06 0.38 -21.15
N ALA A 240 -0.79 -0.05 -21.18
CA ALA A 240 -0.28 -0.79 -22.34
C ALA A 240 -0.93 -2.18 -22.47
N VAL A 241 -1.08 -2.92 -21.36
CA VAL A 241 -1.74 -4.24 -21.39
C VAL A 241 -3.21 -4.15 -21.83
N PRO A 242 -4.07 -3.29 -21.24
CA PRO A 242 -5.44 -3.14 -21.72
C PRO A 242 -5.54 -2.71 -23.19
N ALA A 243 -4.68 -1.81 -23.64
CA ALA A 243 -4.66 -1.38 -25.05
C ALA A 243 -4.30 -2.53 -26.00
N MET A 244 -3.28 -3.34 -25.66
CA MET A 244 -2.92 -4.53 -26.44
C MET A 244 -4.05 -5.57 -26.43
N MET A 245 -4.68 -5.81 -25.28
CA MET A 245 -5.78 -6.77 -25.15
C MET A 245 -7.00 -6.34 -25.98
N ALA A 246 -7.37 -5.07 -25.92
CA ALA A 246 -8.44 -4.51 -26.73
C ALA A 246 -8.14 -4.66 -28.23
N LEU A 247 -6.90 -4.45 -28.67
CA LEU A 247 -6.48 -4.65 -30.06
C LEU A 247 -6.59 -6.11 -30.49
N ILE A 248 -6.14 -7.06 -29.65
CA ILE A 248 -6.24 -8.50 -29.92
C ILE A 248 -7.70 -8.92 -30.06
N VAL A 249 -8.55 -8.53 -29.09
CA VAL A 249 -9.98 -8.84 -29.10
C VAL A 249 -10.66 -8.22 -30.31
N TYR A 250 -10.35 -6.96 -30.64
CA TYR A 250 -10.87 -6.30 -31.84
C TYR A 250 -10.60 -7.13 -33.10
N ARG A 251 -9.36 -7.63 -33.27
CA ARG A 251 -8.96 -8.46 -34.41
C ARG A 251 -9.62 -9.84 -34.45
N LEU A 252 -10.00 -10.39 -33.31
CA LEU A 252 -10.68 -11.69 -33.23
C LEU A 252 -12.18 -11.60 -33.48
N VAL A 253 -12.78 -10.44 -33.24
CA VAL A 253 -14.23 -10.20 -33.39
C VAL A 253 -14.59 -9.60 -34.75
N SER A 254 -13.65 -8.92 -35.42
CA SER A 254 -13.79 -8.37 -36.77
C SER A 254 -13.61 -9.43 -37.86
#